data_AF-A0A530AXM9-F1
#
_entry.id   AF-A0A530AXM9-F1
#
_cell.length_a   1.000
_cell.length_b   1.000
_cell.length_c   1.000
_cell.angle_alpha   90.00
_cell.angle_beta   90.00
_cell.angle_gamma   90.00
#
_symmetry.space_group_name_H-M   'P 1'
#
loop_
_entity.id
_entity.type
_entity.pdbx_description
1 polymer ?
#
loop_
_entity_poly.entity_id
_entity_poly.type
_entity_poly.pdbx_seq_one_letter_code
_entity_poly.pdbx_strand_id
1 'polypeptide(L)'
;MQLRIDTRPTHVAFLEGLNGEGKLAFAGPFLNAEGKPDGSLVVVEAPDLAAAQALSAADPYAKAGLFESVEIRQWNWTFNKPAAS
;
A
#
# COMPACT_ATOMS: atom_id res chain seq x y z
N MET A 1 -1.09 -16.22 -6.49
CA MET A 1 -2.32 -16.04 -5.68
C MET A 1 -2.16 -16.58 -4.26
N GLN A 2 -1.63 -17.80 -4.06
CA GLN A 2 -1.40 -18.36 -2.72
C GLN A 2 -0.50 -17.49 -1.84
N LEU A 3 0.65 -17.03 -2.37
CA LEU A 3 1.57 -16.14 -1.64
C LEU A 3 0.89 -14.88 -1.09
N ARG A 4 0.02 -14.24 -1.87
CA ARG A 4 -0.77 -13.08 -1.43
C ARG A 4 -1.70 -13.45 -0.28
N ILE A 5 -2.41 -14.57 -0.37
CA ILE A 5 -3.33 -15.03 0.67
C ILE A 5 -2.57 -15.26 1.98
N ASP A 6 -1.44 -15.95 1.92
CA ASP A 6 -0.66 -16.34 3.09
C ASP A 6 0.00 -15.12 3.79
N THR A 7 0.42 -14.13 3.01
CA THR A 7 1.08 -12.91 3.52
C THR A 7 0.11 -11.77 3.82
N ARG A 8 -1.17 -11.89 3.41
CA ARG A 8 -2.19 -10.85 3.60
C ARG A 8 -2.40 -10.48 5.06
N PRO A 9 -2.49 -11.40 6.04
CA PRO A 9 -2.69 -11.02 7.43
C PRO A 9 -1.57 -10.12 7.96
N THR A 10 -0.31 -10.45 7.64
CA THR A 10 0.84 -9.63 8.05
C THR A 10 0.88 -8.28 7.35
N HIS A 11 0.51 -8.24 6.06
CA HIS A 11 0.40 -6.98 5.32
C HIS A 11 -0.70 -6.08 5.89
N VAL A 12 -1.87 -6.63 6.22
CA VAL A 12 -2.95 -5.86 6.85
C VAL A 12 -2.52 -5.31 8.20
N ALA A 13 -1.88 -6.11 9.06
CA ALA A 13 -1.37 -5.64 10.35
C ALA A 13 -0.33 -4.51 10.19
N PHE A 14 0.50 -4.56 9.14
CA PHE A 14 1.42 -3.48 8.80
C PHE A 14 0.67 -2.19 8.44
N LEU A 15 -0.36 -2.26 7.59
CA LEU A 15 -1.19 -1.10 7.24
C LEU A 15 -1.97 -0.55 8.45
N GLU A 16 -2.49 -1.42 9.32
CA GLU A 16 -3.14 -1.01 10.57
C GLU A 16 -2.19 -0.25 11.49
N GLY A 17 -0.93 -0.68 11.58
CA GLY A 17 0.13 0.04 12.30
C GLY A 17 0.34 1.45 11.73
N LEU A 18 0.53 1.56 10.41
CA LEU A 18 0.67 2.85 9.73
C LEU A 18 -0.55 3.76 9.95
N ASN A 19 -1.75 3.18 9.96
CA ASN A 19 -2.98 3.91 10.23
C ASN A 19 -3.02 4.42 11.68
N GLY A 20 -2.65 3.59 12.66
CA GLY A 20 -2.56 3.98 14.07
C GLY A 20 -1.52 5.08 14.33
N GLU A 21 -0.45 5.11 13.53
CA GLU A 21 0.57 6.17 13.54
C GLU A 21 0.17 7.44 12.77
N GLY A 22 -1.01 7.45 12.11
CA GLY A 22 -1.46 8.57 11.28
C GLY A 22 -0.65 8.74 9.98
N LYS A 23 0.12 7.72 9.58
CA LYS A 23 0.94 7.72 8.35
C LYS A 23 0.20 7.18 7.14
N LEU A 24 -0.91 6.45 7.32
CA LEU A 24 -1.69 5.92 6.20
C LEU A 24 -2.82 6.89 5.83
N ALA A 25 -2.82 7.39 4.60
CA ALA A 25 -3.93 8.20 4.09
C ALA A 25 -5.06 7.30 3.57
N PHE A 26 -4.73 6.34 2.70
CA PHE A 26 -5.62 5.27 2.26
C PHE A 26 -4.83 4.15 1.56
N ALA A 27 -5.43 2.96 1.48
CA ALA A 27 -4.87 1.84 0.74
C ALA A 27 -5.98 0.93 0.18
N GLY A 28 -5.66 0.22 -0.89
CA GLY A 28 -6.55 -0.77 -1.49
C GLY A 28 -5.89 -1.59 -2.59
N PRO A 29 -6.49 -2.73 -2.96
CA PRO A 29 -6.03 -3.50 -4.11
C PRO A 29 -6.39 -2.80 -5.42
N PHE A 30 -5.49 -2.89 -6.41
CA PHE A 30 -5.93 -2.80 -7.80
C PHE A 30 -6.67 -4.09 -8.16
N LEU A 31 -7.65 -3.98 -9.05
CA LEU A 31 -8.47 -5.10 -9.50
C LEU A 31 -8.34 -5.26 -11.01
N ASN A 32 -8.20 -6.50 -11.45
CA ASN A 32 -8.26 -6.85 -12.86
C ASN A 32 -9.70 -6.83 -13.41
N ALA A 33 -9.86 -7.15 -14.69
CA ALA A 33 -11.17 -7.19 -15.36
C ALA A 33 -12.19 -8.19 -14.76
N GLU A 34 -11.72 -9.18 -13.98
CA GLU A 34 -12.55 -10.15 -13.27
C GLU A 34 -12.87 -9.71 -11.82
N GLY A 35 -12.43 -8.51 -11.42
CA GLY A 35 -12.57 -8.01 -10.05
C GLY A 35 -11.63 -8.67 -9.04
N LYS A 36 -10.58 -9.37 -9.49
CA LYS A 36 -9.60 -10.02 -8.61
C LYS A 36 -8.40 -9.09 -8.35
N PRO A 37 -7.84 -9.11 -7.13
CA PRO A 37 -6.67 -8.31 -6.82
C PRO A 37 -5.44 -8.69 -7.65
N ASP A 38 -4.84 -7.73 -8.34
CA ASP A 38 -3.62 -7.88 -9.15
C ASP A 38 -2.52 -6.86 -8.81
N GLY A 39 -2.79 -5.95 -7.88
CA GLY A 39 -1.81 -4.98 -7.40
C GLY A 39 -2.25 -4.32 -6.10
N SER A 40 -1.56 -3.26 -5.70
CA SER A 40 -1.90 -2.50 -4.49
C SER A 40 -1.55 -1.03 -4.69
N LEU A 41 -2.46 -0.16 -4.24
CA LEU A 41 -2.24 1.27 -4.08
C LEU A 41 -2.20 1.56 -2.59
N VAL A 42 -1.14 2.23 -2.15
CA VAL A 42 -0.97 2.68 -0.77
C VAL A 42 -0.50 4.12 -0.83
N VAL A 43 -1.26 5.03 -0.22
CA VAL A 43 -0.89 6.43 -0.07
C VAL A 43 -0.56 6.68 1.39
N VAL A 44 0.68 7.11 1.63
CA VAL A 44 1.24 7.35 2.95
C VAL A 44 1.76 8.77 3.07
N GLU A 45 1.70 9.31 4.28
CA GLU A 45 2.40 10.52 4.68
C GLU A 45 3.82 10.15 5.11
N ALA A 46 4.81 10.76 4.48
CA ALA A 46 6.23 10.55 4.76
C ALA A 46 6.97 11.89 4.62
N PRO A 47 8.05 12.11 5.39
CA PRO A 47 8.80 13.38 5.34
C PRO A 47 9.49 13.62 3.99
N ASP A 48 9.86 12.55 3.28
CA ASP A 48 10.51 12.59 1.98
C ASP A 48 10.31 11.27 1.21
N LEU A 49 10.82 11.24 -0.03
CA LEU A 49 10.75 10.06 -0.89
C LEU A 49 11.51 8.85 -0.32
N ALA A 50 12.64 9.07 0.36
CA ALA A 50 13.46 8.00 0.90
C ALA A 50 12.73 7.27 2.06
N ALA A 51 12.05 8.03 2.92
CA ALA A 51 11.19 7.48 3.96
C ALA A 51 10.01 6.70 3.37
N ALA A 52 9.37 7.20 2.30
CA ALA A 52 8.31 6.46 1.61
C ALA A 52 8.81 5.14 0.99
N GLN A 53 10.01 5.16 0.40
CA GLN A 53 10.69 3.95 -0.12
C GLN A 53 11.00 2.95 0.99
N ALA A 54 11.46 3.42 2.14
CA ALA A 54 11.74 2.57 3.30
C ALA A 54 10.45 1.92 3.85
N LEU A 55 9.33 2.66 3.91
CA LEU A 55 8.03 2.10 4.29
C LEU A 55 7.57 1.03 3.29
N SER A 56 7.69 1.30 1.99
CA SER A 56 7.34 0.32 0.95
C SER A 56 8.19 -0.96 1.05
N ALA A 57 9.50 -0.83 1.26
CA ALA A 57 10.40 -1.97 1.45
C ALA A 57 10.14 -2.75 2.76
N ALA A 58 9.54 -2.11 3.76
CA ALA A 58 9.19 -2.75 5.03
C ALA A 58 7.93 -3.62 4.93
N ASP A 59 7.08 -3.40 3.91
CA ASP A 59 5.83 -4.13 3.69
C ASP A 59 6.08 -5.65 3.57
N PRO A 60 5.35 -6.50 4.31
CA PRO A 60 5.42 -7.96 4.16
C PRO A 60 5.23 -8.48 2.74
N TYR A 61 4.40 -7.83 1.90
CA TYR A 61 4.28 -8.19 0.48
C TYR A 61 5.55 -7.91 -0.30
N ALA A 62 6.24 -6.79 -0.03
CA ALA A 62 7.52 -6.48 -0.67
C ALA A 62 8.59 -7.48 -0.24
N LYS A 63 8.69 -7.79 1.05
CA LYS A 63 9.64 -8.77 1.60
C LYS A 63 9.39 -10.20 1.09
N ALA A 64 8.13 -10.54 0.83
CA ALA A 64 7.76 -11.81 0.24
C ALA A 64 8.06 -11.90 -1.27
N GLY A 65 8.49 -10.80 -1.91
CA GLY A 65 8.68 -10.74 -3.36
C GLY A 65 7.37 -10.85 -4.13
N LEU A 66 6.25 -10.40 -3.55
CA LEU A 66 4.94 -10.51 -4.18
C LEU A 66 4.79 -9.57 -5.39
N PHE A 67 5.45 -8.42 -5.35
CA PHE A 67 5.35 -7.41 -6.40
C PHE A 67 6.36 -7.68 -7.51
N GLU A 68 5.87 -7.74 -8.75
CA GLU A 68 6.74 -7.77 -9.94
C GLU A 68 7.45 -6.42 -10.14
N SER A 69 6.74 -5.32 -9.85
CA SER A 69 7.29 -3.97 -9.91
C SER A 69 6.68 -3.08 -8.83
N VAL A 70 7.45 -2.08 -8.39
CA VAL A 70 7.03 -1.08 -7.41
C VAL A 70 7.42 0.29 -7.94
N GLU A 71 6.45 1.19 -8.03
CA GLU A 71 6.68 2.59 -8.40
C GLU A 71 6.25 3.50 -7.25
N ILE A 72 7.12 4.44 -6.87
CA ILE A 72 6.89 5.35 -5.76
C ILE A 72 7.13 6.77 -6.26
N ARG A 73 6.13 7.62 -6.11
CA ARG A 73 6.14 9.01 -6.56
C ARG A 73 5.52 9.90 -5.49
N GLN A 74 6.09 11.09 -5.31
CA GLN A 74 5.42 12.13 -4.55
C GLN A 74 4.13 12.52 -5.28
N TRP A 75 3.05 12.60 -4.54
CA TRP A 75 1.75 13.00 -5.06
C TRP A 75 1.17 14.11 -4.17
N ASN A 76 0.53 15.10 -4.79
CA ASN A 76 -0.12 16.19 -4.07
C ASN A 76 -1.63 16.12 -4.27
N TRP A 77 -2.36 16.19 -3.17
CA TRP A 77 -3.80 16.20 -3.17
C TRP A 77 -4.34 17.61 -3.44
N THR A 78 -4.71 17.90 -4.69
CA THR A 78 -5.13 19.26 -5.05
C THR A 78 -6.64 19.52 -4.88
N PHE A 79 -7.51 18.55 -5.19
CA PHE A 79 -8.97 18.75 -5.18
C PHE A 79 -9.70 17.55 -4.61
N ASN A 80 -10.77 17.81 -3.83
CA ASN A 80 -11.78 16.86 -3.31
C ASN A 80 -11.24 15.59 -2.62
N LYS A 81 -11.62 15.33 -1.37
CA LYS A 81 -11.35 14.04 -0.72
C LYS A 81 -12.25 12.95 -1.33
N PRO A 82 -11.81 11.68 -1.48
CA PRO A 82 -12.70 10.59 -1.86
C PRO A 82 -13.78 10.49 -0.79
N ALA A 83 -14.96 10.08 -1.22
CA ALA A 83 -15.96 9.63 -0.27
C ALA A 83 -15.34 8.52 0.59
N ALA A 84 -15.56 8.58 1.90
CA ALA A 84 -15.25 7.46 2.77
C ALA A 84 -15.99 6.23 2.24
N SER A 85 -15.27 5.11 2.09
CA SER A 85 -15.85 3.82 1.71
C SER A 85 -16.60 3.20 2.89
#